data_AF-A0A957RZ38-F1
#
_entry.id   AF-A0A957RZ38-F1
#
_cell.length_a   1.000
_cell.length_b   1.000
_cell.length_c   1.000
_cell.angle_alpha   90.00
_cell.angle_beta   90.00
_cell.angle_gamma   90.00
#
_symmetry.space_group_name_H-M   'P 1'
#
loop_
_entity.id
_entity.type
_entity.pdbx_description
1 polymer ?
#
loop_
_entity_poly.entity_id
_entity_poly.type
_entity_poly.pdbx_seq_one_letter_code
_entity_poly.pdbx_strand_id
1 'polypeptide(L)' 'MMSETVAAEVTIKHPLGLHLRKSKDVVQVASRFDAAITARNLSRESPEVDAKSILQLMQLQARQ' A
#
# COMPACT_ATOMS: atom_id res chain seq x y z
N MET A 1 -14.01 21.88 4.75
CA MET A 1 -14.38 20.64 4.05
C MET A 1 -14.14 19.48 5.01
N MET A 2 -15.15 18.66 5.30
CA MET A 2 -14.94 17.44 6.09
C MET A 2 -14.28 16.40 5.18
N SER A 3 -13.08 15.96 5.53
CA SER A 3 -12.39 14.85 4.86
C SER A 3 -12.90 13.54 5.46
N GLU A 4 -13.63 12.76 4.66
CA GLU A 4 -14.05 11.41 5.03
C GLU A 4 -12.91 10.43 4.73
N THR A 5 -12.54 9.61 5.73
CA THR A 5 -11.54 8.55 5.58
C THR A 5 -12.24 7.22 5.46
N VAL A 6 -11.91 6.46 4.41
CA VAL A 6 -12.38 5.08 4.21
C VAL A 6 -11.19 4.13 4.33
N ALA A 7 -11.38 2.97 4.95
CA ALA A 7 -10.35 1.96 5.14
C ALA A 7 -10.83 0.58 4.67
N ALA A 8 -9.89 -0.25 4.20
CA ALA A 8 -10.12 -1.64 3.83
C ALA A 8 -8.90 -2.50 4.17
N GLU A 9 -9.14 -3.74 4.56
CA GLU A 9 -8.09 -4.75 4.75
C GLU A 9 -8.01 -5.67 3.54
N VAL A 10 -6.79 -6.00 3.11
CA VAL A 10 -6.56 -6.86 1.94
C VAL A 10 -5.50 -7.92 2.24
N THR A 11 -5.72 -9.13 1.74
CA THR A 11 -4.72 -10.21 1.81
C THR A 11 -3.93 -10.29 0.51
N ILE A 12 -2.60 -10.21 0.60
CA ILE A 12 -1.72 -10.40 -0.55
C ILE A 12 -1.58 -11.89 -0.85
N LYS A 13 -2.30 -12.39 -1.87
CA LYS A 13 -2.30 -13.80 -2.28
C LYS A 13 -1.15 -14.19 -3.22
N HIS A 14 -0.40 -13.21 -3.72
CA HIS A 14 0.70 -13.51 -4.64
C HIS A 14 1.82 -14.26 -3.89
N PRO A 15 2.32 -15.40 -4.38
CA PRO A 15 3.31 -16.21 -3.65
C PRO A 15 4.61 -15.46 -3.30
N LEU A 16 5.00 -14.50 -4.15
CA LEU A 16 6.17 -13.64 -3.92
C LEU A 16 5.86 -12.35 -3.13
N GLY A 17 4.63 -12.22 -2.60
CA GLY A 17 4.16 -11.02 -1.92
C GLY A 17 4.09 -9.79 -2.83
N LEU A 18 4.02 -8.61 -2.19
CA LEU A 18 4.01 -7.29 -2.80
C LEU A 18 5.44 -6.82 -3.11
N HIS A 19 6.06 -7.49 -4.08
CA HIS A 19 7.39 -7.19 -4.61
C HIS A 19 7.35 -6.07 -5.65
N LEU A 20 8.52 -5.55 -6.04
CA LEU A 20 8.71 -4.34 -6.88
C LEU A 20 7.72 -4.22 -8.05
N ARG A 21 7.52 -5.29 -8.83
CA ARG A 21 6.61 -5.26 -9.98
C ARG A 21 5.15 -4.99 -9.57
N LYS A 22 4.65 -5.69 -8.55
CA LYS A 22 3.28 -5.51 -8.04
C LYS A 22 3.12 -4.21 -7.26
N SER A 23 4.15 -3.78 -6.54
CA SER A 23 4.18 -2.46 -5.89
C SER A 23 4.08 -1.32 -6.92
N LYS A 24 4.74 -1.45 -8.07
CA LYS A 24 4.62 -0.48 -9.18
C LYS A 24 3.18 -0.36 -9.68
N ASP A 25 2.49 -1.48 -9.85
CA ASP A 25 1.08 -1.49 -10.28
C ASP A 25 0.20 -0.74 -9.27
N VAL A 26 0.41 -0.96 -7.96
CA VAL A 26 -0.32 -0.24 -6.89
C VAL A 26 -0.05 1.26 -6.93
N VAL A 27 1.22 1.67 -7.00
CA VAL A 27 1.61 3.09 -7.07
C VAL A 27 0.98 3.76 -8.29
N GLN A 28 1.02 3.10 -9.46
CA GLN A 28 0.44 3.65 -10.71
C GLN A 28 -1.07 3.87 -10.63
N VAL A 29 -1.79 3.07 -9.84
CA VAL A 29 -3.23 3.27 -9.61
C VAL A 29 -3.45 4.35 -8.55
N ALA A 30 -2.73 4.28 -7.42
CA ALA A 30 -2.86 5.24 -6.31
C ALA A 30 -2.55 6.68 -6.75
N SER A 31 -1.55 6.88 -7.61
CA SER A 31 -1.16 8.20 -8.13
C SER A 31 -2.20 8.86 -9.05
N ARG A 32 -3.29 8.17 -9.42
CA ARG A 32 -4.38 8.75 -10.23
C ARG A 32 -5.39 9.56 -9.41
N PHE A 33 -5.32 9.46 -8.09
CA PHE A 33 -6.26 10.09 -7.18
C PHE A 33 -5.57 11.23 -6.43
N ASP A 34 -6.30 12.31 -6.17
CA ASP A 34 -5.79 13.45 -5.38
C ASP A 34 -5.80 13.17 -3.88
N ALA A 35 -6.54 12.15 -3.42
CA ALA A 35 -6.61 11.75 -2.02
C ALA A 35 -5.25 11.29 -1.47
N ALA A 36 -5.00 11.51 -0.18
CA ALA A 36 -3.93 10.82 0.53
C ALA A 36 -4.30 9.34 0.64
N ILE A 37 -3.42 8.44 0.19
CA ILE A 37 -3.64 6.99 0.25
C ILE A 37 -2.47 6.40 1.01
N THR A 38 -2.75 5.81 2.17
CA THR A 38 -1.74 5.20 3.03
C THR A 38 -1.96 3.70 3.15
N ALA A 39 -0.90 2.98 3.52
CA ALA A 39 -0.93 1.54 3.72
C ALA A 39 -0.04 1.14 4.90
N ARG A 40 -0.38 0.03 5.55
CA ARG A 40 0.47 -0.61 6.57
C ARG A 40 0.39 -2.12 6.43
N ASN A 41 1.43 -2.83 6.82
CA ASN A 41 1.39 -4.28 6.91
C ASN A 41 0.74 -4.69 8.24
N LEU A 42 -0.31 -5.50 8.19
CA LEU A 42 -1.04 -5.98 9.38
C LEU A 42 -0.48 -7.29 9.95
N SER A 43 0.36 -8.02 9.21
CA SER A 43 0.94 -9.29 9.68
C SER A 43 2.25 -9.14 10.45
N ARG A 44 2.80 -7.92 10.53
CA ARG A 44 3.99 -7.58 11.30
C ARG A 44 3.97 -6.11 11.71
N GLU A 45 4.80 -5.74 12.66
CA GLU A 45 5.02 -4.33 13.00
C GLU A 45 5.60 -3.58 11.78
N SER A 46 4.92 -2.50 11.38
CA SER A 46 5.36 -1.64 10.29
C SER A 46 4.77 -0.24 10.45
N PRO A 47 5.49 0.81 10.00
CA PRO A 47 4.91 2.14 9.94
C PRO A 47 3.84 2.20 8.86
N GLU A 48 2.95 3.19 8.99
CA GLU A 48 2.12 3.62 7.88
C GLU A 48 2.98 4.29 6.81
N VAL A 49 2.72 3.97 5.55
CA VAL A 49 3.47 4.49 4.39
C VAL A 49 2.53 5.13 3.36
N ASP A 50 3.07 6.04 2.57
CA ASP A 50 2.41 6.58 1.39
C ASP A 50 2.35 5.53 0.27
N ALA A 51 1.14 5.13 -0.12
CA ALA A 51 0.90 4.15 -1.18
C ALA A 51 1.27 4.67 -2.58
N LYS A 52 1.50 5.98 -2.73
CA LYS A 52 2.00 6.61 -3.96
C LYS A 52 3.52 6.60 -4.05
N SER A 53 4.24 6.18 -3.01
CA SER A 53 5.70 6.05 -3.00
C SER A 53 6.15 4.61 -3.19
N ILE A 54 6.81 4.31 -4.32
CA ILE A 54 7.34 2.97 -4.57
C ILE A 54 8.36 2.53 -3.51
N LEU A 55 9.20 3.45 -3.05
CA LEU A 55 10.22 3.16 -2.03
C LEU A 55 9.59 2.82 -0.69
N GLN A 56 8.56 3.56 -0.27
CA GLN A 56 7.91 3.28 1.01
C GLN A 56 7.04 2.03 0.94
N LEU A 57 6.31 1.82 -0.17
CA LEU A 57 5.47 0.63 -0.34
C LEU A 57 6.30 -0.67 -0.33
N MET A 58 7.53 -0.64 -0.87
CA MET A 58 8.46 -1.78 -0.79
C MET A 58 8.92 -2.10 0.64
N GLN A 59 8.95 -1.13 1.56
CA GLN A 59 9.35 -1.34 2.96
C GLN A 59 8.34 -2.19 3.74
N LEU A 60 7.08 -2.24 3.29
CA LEU A 60 6.05 -3.04 3.94
C LEU A 60 6.35 -4.54 3.91
N GLN A 61 7.10 -5.01 2.91
CA GLN A 61 7.43 -6.43 2.71
C GLN A 61 6.20 -7.34 2.89
N ALA A 62 5.04 -6.89 2.38
CA ALA A 62 3.76 -7.55 2.59
C ALA A 62 3.70 -8.87 1.82
N ARG A 63 3.52 -9.97 2.54
CA ARG A 63 3.34 -11.32 2.02
C ARG A 63 2.45 -12.11 2.97
N GLN A 64 1.80 -13.15 2.44
CA GLN A 64 1.15 -14.16 3.27
C GLN A 64 2.19 -14.89 4.13
#